data_AF-A0A0A2K091-F1
#
_entry.id   AF-A0A0A2K091-F1
#
_cell.length_a   1.000
_cell.length_b   1.000
_cell.length_c   1.000
_cell.angle_alpha   90.00
_cell.angle_beta   90.00
_cell.angle_gamma   90.00
#
_symmetry.space_group_name_H-M   'P 1'
#
loop_
_entity.id
_entity.type
_entity.pdbx_description
1 polymer ?
#
loop_
_entity_poly.entity_id
_entity_poly.type
_entity_poly.pdbx_seq_one_letter_code
_entity_poly.pdbx_strand_id
1 'polypeptide(L)'
;MNVTCNELKLDITYGRKDLNSFISPRLSSSFSSTYLKTKQSNQLLNLSITIMQLTQLLLATGLLASSAFAAPADTSAKSMMANSPQWTLQNTKRVCNAADTSCTWTFGIYPGAGSATPCTYVVGGSPASRANGGPATCGGYTVTSGWSGQFGEGNGFTTLSVVDNGSRQIIWPAYTDKQLAGGVVVKPDQSYAPAALP
;
A
#
# COMPACT_ATOMS: atom_id res chain seq x y z
N MET A 1 -12.73 30.82 -50.61
CA MET A 1 -11.67 29.91 -50.12
C MET A 1 -12.35 28.61 -49.73
N ASN A 2 -12.28 27.62 -50.62
CA ASN A 2 -12.89 26.30 -50.44
C ASN A 2 -11.90 25.40 -49.70
N VAL A 3 -12.33 24.79 -48.60
CA VAL A 3 -11.61 23.69 -47.95
C VAL A 3 -12.48 22.45 -48.13
N THR A 4 -12.04 21.55 -48.99
CA THR A 4 -12.62 20.22 -49.22
C THR A 4 -12.11 19.26 -48.14
N CYS A 5 -13.01 18.73 -47.31
CA CYS A 5 -12.74 17.59 -46.44
C CYS A 5 -12.88 16.30 -47.25
N ASN A 6 -11.79 15.53 -47.35
CA ASN A 6 -11.74 14.24 -48.02
C ASN A 6 -12.15 13.13 -47.03
N GLU A 7 -13.03 12.23 -47.47
CA GLU A 7 -13.56 11.10 -46.71
C GLU A 7 -12.50 10.03 -46.46
N LEU A 8 -12.39 9.54 -45.22
CA LEU A 8 -11.71 8.29 -44.89
C LEU A 8 -12.76 7.17 -44.86
N LYS A 9 -12.72 6.29 -45.87
CA LYS A 9 -13.51 5.06 -45.93
C LYS A 9 -12.93 4.01 -44.98
N LEU A 10 -13.81 3.43 -44.17
CA LEU A 10 -13.57 2.32 -43.25
C LEU A 10 -14.07 1.04 -43.94
N ASP A 11 -13.18 0.26 -44.55
CA ASP A 11 -13.54 -1.06 -45.11
C ASP A 11 -13.44 -2.14 -44.03
N ILE A 12 -14.59 -2.56 -43.52
CA ILE A 12 -14.76 -3.73 -42.66
C ILE A 12 -15.13 -4.91 -43.56
N THR A 13 -14.19 -5.83 -43.81
CA THR A 13 -14.47 -7.08 -44.54
C THR A 13 -15.05 -8.13 -43.59
N TYR A 14 -16.37 -8.35 -43.72
CA TYR A 14 -17.14 -9.42 -43.09
C TYR A 14 -17.19 -10.65 -44.02
N GLY A 15 -16.64 -11.79 -43.59
CA GLY A 15 -16.72 -13.07 -44.29
C GLY A 15 -17.72 -14.02 -43.64
N ARG A 16 -18.83 -14.31 -44.34
CA ARG A 16 -19.82 -15.36 -44.03
C ARG A 16 -20.02 -16.24 -45.27
N LYS A 17 -20.04 -17.57 -45.09
CA LYS A 17 -20.79 -18.63 -45.82
C LYS A 17 -20.39 -19.99 -45.21
N ASP A 18 -21.26 -20.65 -44.43
CA ASP A 18 -22.31 -21.62 -44.82
C ASP A 18 -21.72 -22.97 -45.31
N LEU A 19 -22.22 -24.19 -45.06
CA LEU A 19 -23.12 -24.84 -44.09
C LEU A 19 -23.06 -26.35 -44.48
N ASN A 20 -23.05 -27.25 -43.49
CA ASN A 20 -23.51 -28.66 -43.50
C ASN A 20 -23.04 -29.71 -44.55
N SER A 21 -22.54 -30.84 -44.03
CA SER A 21 -23.13 -32.18 -44.29
C SER A 21 -22.49 -33.30 -43.44
N PHE A 22 -23.33 -33.91 -42.56
CA PHE A 22 -23.46 -35.32 -42.13
C PHE A 22 -22.18 -36.17 -41.89
N ILE A 23 -22.02 -36.89 -40.76
CA ILE A 23 -22.68 -38.17 -40.42
C ILE A 23 -22.55 -38.45 -38.90
N SER A 24 -23.64 -38.95 -38.29
CA SER A 24 -23.71 -39.70 -37.00
C SER A 24 -24.10 -41.16 -37.35
N PRO A 25 -23.82 -42.24 -36.55
CA PRO A 25 -24.32 -42.38 -35.16
C PRO A 25 -23.53 -43.29 -34.16
N ARG A 26 -23.96 -43.21 -32.88
CA ARG A 26 -24.03 -44.20 -31.76
C ARG A 26 -22.91 -45.23 -31.48
N LEU A 27 -22.51 -45.32 -30.21
CA LEU A 27 -22.61 -46.46 -29.25
C LEU A 27 -21.96 -46.00 -27.91
N SER A 28 -22.68 -45.75 -26.80
CA SER A 28 -23.13 -46.69 -25.74
C SER A 28 -22.15 -47.79 -25.33
N SER A 29 -21.52 -47.67 -24.15
CA SER A 29 -21.65 -48.63 -23.04
C SER A 29 -20.82 -48.26 -21.79
N SER A 30 -21.46 -48.49 -20.65
CA SER A 30 -21.09 -48.35 -19.23
C SER A 30 -19.92 -49.21 -18.74
N PHE A 31 -19.47 -48.93 -17.49
CA PHE A 31 -19.06 -49.83 -16.36
C PHE A 31 -18.00 -49.07 -15.52
N SER A 32 -18.33 -48.38 -14.42
CA SER A 32 -18.67 -48.81 -13.04
C SER A 32 -17.49 -49.26 -12.15
N SER A 33 -17.33 -48.54 -11.03
CA SER A 33 -16.85 -48.96 -9.69
C SER A 33 -15.39 -49.44 -9.54
N THR A 34 -14.57 -48.98 -8.59
CA THR A 34 -14.67 -49.27 -7.14
C THR A 34 -13.51 -48.50 -6.44
N TYR A 35 -13.77 -47.53 -5.55
CA TYR A 35 -13.80 -47.66 -4.08
C TYR A 35 -12.47 -48.05 -3.42
N LEU A 36 -11.90 -47.17 -2.57
CA LEU A 36 -11.39 -47.55 -1.24
C LEU A 36 -11.12 -46.31 -0.34
N LYS A 37 -12.03 -46.15 0.63
CA LYS A 37 -11.89 -45.44 1.91
C LYS A 37 -11.29 -46.40 2.94
N THR A 38 -10.41 -45.92 3.82
CA THR A 38 -10.18 -46.38 5.22
C THR A 38 -9.12 -45.45 5.83
N LYS A 39 -9.32 -44.63 6.88
CA LYS A 39 -9.93 -44.71 8.23
C LYS A 39 -9.16 -45.61 9.23
N GLN A 40 -8.24 -44.96 9.96
CA GLN A 40 -8.14 -44.86 11.44
C GLN A 40 -7.96 -46.13 12.32
N SER A 41 -6.92 -46.08 13.19
CA SER A 41 -6.92 -46.44 14.64
C SER A 41 -6.08 -47.63 15.13
N ASN A 42 -5.20 -47.29 16.10
CA ASN A 42 -4.83 -47.96 17.36
C ASN A 42 -3.77 -49.09 17.47
N GLN A 43 -2.69 -48.71 18.22
CA GLN A 43 -2.13 -49.32 19.45
C GLN A 43 -1.66 -50.79 19.45
N LEU A 44 -0.41 -51.01 19.87
CA LEU A 44 0.12 -52.10 20.74
C LEU A 44 1.63 -51.80 20.96
N LEU A 45 2.07 -51.21 22.08
CA LEU A 45 2.46 -51.80 23.38
C LEU A 45 3.81 -52.57 23.40
N ASN A 46 4.81 -51.90 24.02
CA ASN A 46 5.97 -52.35 24.82
C ASN A 46 6.31 -53.86 24.90
N LEU A 47 7.59 -54.23 24.73
CA LEU A 47 8.44 -54.92 25.75
C LEU A 47 9.85 -55.27 25.23
N SER A 48 10.91 -54.87 25.96
CA SER A 48 12.27 -55.47 26.12
C SER A 48 13.27 -54.35 26.43
N ILE A 49 13.32 -53.76 27.62
CA ILE A 49 13.95 -54.22 28.87
C ILE A 49 15.45 -54.60 28.71
N THR A 50 16.28 -53.60 29.06
CA THR A 50 17.60 -53.62 29.74
C THR A 50 18.74 -54.51 29.24
N ILE A 51 19.80 -53.84 28.77
CA ILE A 51 21.17 -54.14 29.20
C ILE A 51 21.76 -52.83 29.74
N MET A 52 22.15 -52.86 31.01
CA MET A 52 22.60 -51.73 31.81
C MET A 52 24.11 -51.51 31.62
N GLN A 53 24.49 -50.23 31.46
CA GLN A 53 25.77 -49.58 31.81
C GLN A 53 27.06 -50.08 31.15
N LEU A 54 27.76 -49.17 30.47
CA LEU A 54 29.02 -48.57 30.97
C LEU A 54 29.72 -47.78 29.85
N THR A 55 29.43 -46.49 29.68
CA THR A 55 30.48 -45.50 29.38
C THR A 55 29.93 -44.09 29.63
N GLN A 56 30.54 -43.41 30.59
CA GLN A 56 30.25 -42.02 30.89
C GLN A 56 31.14 -41.07 30.07
N LEU A 57 30.72 -39.80 30.12
CA LEU A 57 31.39 -38.58 29.68
C LEU A 57 31.46 -38.38 28.17
N LEU A 58 30.79 -37.35 27.66
CA LEU A 58 31.48 -36.18 27.10
C LEU A 58 30.47 -35.02 26.89
N LEU A 59 30.70 -33.94 27.65
CA LEU A 59 30.46 -32.52 27.37
C LEU A 59 29.03 -32.03 27.06
N ALA A 60 28.44 -31.41 28.08
CA ALA A 60 27.39 -30.41 27.97
C ALA A 60 27.86 -29.24 27.08
N THR A 61 27.37 -29.20 25.84
CA THR A 61 27.42 -28.00 24.99
C THR A 61 26.18 -27.17 25.29
N GLY A 62 26.37 -26.15 26.13
CA GLY A 62 25.34 -25.19 26.48
C GLY A 62 24.80 -24.47 25.25
N LEU A 63 23.51 -24.63 25.03
CA LEU A 63 22.70 -23.85 24.11
C LEU A 63 22.69 -22.39 24.58
N LEU A 64 23.47 -21.52 23.93
CA LEU A 64 23.22 -20.09 23.91
C LEU A 64 22.67 -19.77 22.51
N ALA A 65 21.37 -19.99 22.34
CA ALA A 65 20.64 -19.40 21.24
C ALA A 65 20.63 -17.88 21.48
N SER A 66 21.55 -17.17 20.84
CA SER A 66 21.48 -15.71 20.72
C SER A 66 20.20 -15.39 19.96
N SER A 67 19.14 -15.03 20.68
CA SER A 67 18.00 -14.36 20.10
C SER A 67 18.52 -13.03 19.55
N ALA A 68 18.86 -13.00 18.26
CA ALA A 68 19.01 -11.76 17.53
C ALA A 68 17.65 -11.07 17.60
N PHE A 69 17.51 -10.11 18.53
CA PHE A 69 16.47 -9.12 18.42
C PHE A 69 16.76 -8.39 17.11
N ALA A 70 15.96 -8.67 16.08
CA ALA A 70 15.85 -7.77 14.97
C ALA A 70 15.53 -6.40 15.57
N ALA A 71 16.52 -5.50 15.56
CA ALA A 71 16.30 -4.12 15.94
C ALA A 71 15.12 -3.62 15.09
N PRO A 72 14.13 -2.92 15.68
CA PRO A 72 13.05 -2.35 14.91
C PRO A 72 13.67 -1.55 13.78
N ALA A 73 13.20 -1.79 12.55
CA ALA A 73 13.61 -1.00 11.40
C ALA A 73 13.45 0.47 11.79
N ASP A 74 14.58 1.17 11.85
CA ASP A 74 14.66 2.55 12.25
C ASP A 74 13.90 3.36 11.19
N THR A 75 12.60 3.52 11.42
CA THR A 75 11.71 4.42 10.69
C THR A 75 11.92 5.82 11.22
N SER A 76 13.19 6.18 11.48
CA SER A 76 13.64 7.41 12.12
C SER A 76 12.99 8.55 11.36
N ALA A 77 11.95 9.11 11.96
CA ALA A 77 11.27 10.22 11.38
C ALA A 77 12.30 11.33 11.24
N LYS A 78 12.52 11.81 10.02
CA LYS A 78 13.49 12.88 9.81
C LYS A 78 12.86 14.16 10.33
N SER A 79 13.34 14.63 11.48
CA SER A 79 12.96 15.94 11.99
C SER A 79 13.51 16.99 11.03
N MET A 80 12.63 17.75 10.38
CA MET A 80 13.04 18.84 9.49
C MET A 80 13.23 20.16 10.26
N MET A 81 12.95 20.18 11.58
CA MET A 81 13.15 21.30 12.53
C MET A 81 13.47 20.80 13.97
N ALA A 82 13.83 21.72 14.89
CA ALA A 82 14.42 21.47 16.23
C ALA A 82 13.53 20.77 17.29
N ASN A 83 14.17 20.36 18.41
CA ASN A 83 13.79 19.53 19.59
C ASN A 83 12.42 19.69 20.30
N SER A 84 11.39 20.29 19.70
CA SER A 84 10.02 20.31 20.27
C SER A 84 9.26 19.02 19.98
N PRO A 85 8.14 18.72 20.69
CA PRO A 85 7.25 17.62 20.33
C PRO A 85 6.88 17.70 18.85
N GLN A 86 7.23 16.67 18.09
CA GLN A 86 6.98 16.64 16.65
C GLN A 86 5.71 15.86 16.35
N TRP A 87 4.91 16.37 15.42
CA TRP A 87 3.91 15.56 14.74
C TRP A 87 4.55 14.90 13.54
N THR A 88 4.24 13.63 13.33
CA THR A 88 4.79 12.84 12.22
C THR A 88 3.68 12.45 11.26
N LEU A 89 3.90 12.70 9.97
CA LEU A 89 3.06 12.16 8.91
C LEU A 89 3.61 10.82 8.46
N GLN A 90 2.95 9.76 8.91
CA GLN A 90 3.37 8.39 8.70
C GLN A 90 2.88 7.86 7.36
N ASN A 91 3.75 7.14 6.66
CA ASN A 91 3.41 6.40 5.44
C ASN A 91 2.72 7.25 4.36
N THR A 92 3.16 8.49 4.19
CA THR A 92 2.55 9.42 3.24
C THR A 92 2.76 8.96 1.81
N LYS A 93 1.70 8.91 1.01
CA LYS A 93 1.75 8.71 -0.44
C LYS A 93 0.64 9.51 -1.13
N ARG A 94 0.88 9.84 -2.40
CA ARG A 94 -0.12 10.43 -3.31
C ARG A 94 -0.21 9.58 -4.58
N VAL A 95 -1.41 9.16 -4.94
CA VAL A 95 -1.68 8.43 -6.19
C VAL A 95 -2.65 9.24 -7.02
N CYS A 96 -2.24 9.64 -8.22
CA CYS A 96 -3.11 10.31 -9.18
C CYS A 96 -3.62 9.30 -10.21
N ASN A 97 -4.85 9.51 -10.70
CA ASN A 97 -5.34 8.75 -11.84
C ASN A 97 -4.56 9.10 -13.11
N ALA A 98 -4.68 8.28 -14.16
CA ALA A 98 -3.90 8.45 -15.38
C ALA A 98 -4.14 9.80 -16.09
N ALA A 99 -5.35 10.36 -15.95
CA ALA A 99 -5.72 11.65 -16.52
C ALA A 99 -5.27 12.85 -15.67
N ASP A 100 -4.68 12.61 -14.49
CA ASP A 100 -4.35 13.63 -13.50
C ASP A 100 -5.53 14.56 -13.18
N THR A 101 -6.73 14.00 -13.09
CA THR A 101 -7.95 14.74 -12.71
C THR A 101 -8.34 14.53 -11.24
N SER A 102 -7.75 13.53 -10.61
CA SER A 102 -7.96 13.21 -9.20
C SER A 102 -6.70 12.59 -8.61
N CYS A 103 -6.26 13.10 -7.47
CA CYS A 103 -5.16 12.55 -6.67
C CYS A 103 -5.63 12.20 -5.27
N THR A 104 -5.42 10.96 -4.87
CA THR A 104 -5.70 10.46 -3.52
C THR A 104 -4.43 10.47 -2.69
N TRP A 105 -4.46 11.20 -1.59
CA TRP A 105 -3.47 11.19 -0.53
C TRP A 105 -3.88 10.20 0.55
N THR A 106 -2.92 9.44 1.07
CA THR A 106 -3.10 8.61 2.26
C THR A 106 -1.90 8.74 3.18
N PHE A 107 -2.16 8.96 4.46
CA PHE A 107 -1.14 9.12 5.50
C PHE A 107 -1.75 8.90 6.89
N GLY A 108 -0.91 8.67 7.89
CA GLY A 108 -1.29 8.69 9.31
C GLY A 108 -0.81 9.96 9.99
N ILE A 109 -1.65 10.61 10.78
CA ILE A 109 -1.31 11.78 11.59
C ILE A 109 -0.97 11.32 13.00
N TYR A 110 0.31 11.34 13.37
CA TYR A 110 0.79 10.94 14.70
C TYR A 110 1.24 12.18 15.49
N PRO A 111 0.51 12.60 16.54
CA PRO A 111 0.81 13.84 17.27
C PRO A 111 1.98 13.72 18.28
N GLY A 112 2.69 12.59 18.28
CA GLY A 112 3.78 12.30 19.24
C GLY A 112 3.37 11.40 20.41
N ALA A 113 2.08 11.12 20.58
CA ALA A 113 1.54 10.17 21.55
C ALA A 113 0.26 9.50 21.02
N GLY A 114 -0.09 8.34 21.57
CA GLY A 114 -1.28 7.58 21.17
C GLY A 114 -1.12 6.83 19.84
N SER A 115 -2.22 6.60 19.14
CA SER A 115 -2.21 6.00 17.81
C SER A 115 -2.28 7.06 16.71
N ALA A 116 -1.69 6.76 15.55
CA ALA A 116 -1.79 7.65 14.39
C ALA A 116 -3.23 7.63 13.85
N THR A 117 -3.78 8.82 13.55
CA THR A 117 -5.10 8.94 12.93
C THR A 117 -4.96 8.75 11.41
N PRO A 118 -5.57 7.72 10.81
CA PRO A 118 -5.50 7.53 9.36
C PRO A 118 -6.29 8.63 8.65
N CYS A 119 -5.74 9.12 7.54
CA CYS A 119 -6.34 10.15 6.72
C CYS A 119 -6.31 9.75 5.25
N THR A 120 -7.47 9.84 4.59
CA THR A 120 -7.61 9.73 3.13
C THR A 120 -8.19 11.05 2.63
N TYR A 121 -7.45 11.69 1.73
CA TYR A 121 -7.74 13.04 1.26
C TYR A 121 -7.66 13.07 -0.26
N VAL A 122 -8.73 13.47 -0.92
CA VAL A 122 -8.82 13.48 -2.39
C VAL A 122 -8.79 14.92 -2.90
N VAL A 123 -7.91 15.18 -3.86
CA VAL A 123 -7.78 16.45 -4.57
C VAL A 123 -8.23 16.26 -6.01
N GLY A 124 -9.21 17.05 -6.45
CA GLY A 124 -9.59 17.15 -7.85
C GLY A 124 -8.90 18.33 -8.52
N GLY A 125 -8.73 18.28 -9.83
CA GLY A 125 -8.15 19.37 -10.61
C GLY A 125 -7.87 18.97 -12.05
N SER A 126 -7.16 19.83 -12.80
CA SER A 126 -6.68 19.52 -14.14
C SER A 126 -5.46 20.40 -14.46
N PRO A 127 -4.25 20.06 -13.99
CA PRO A 127 -3.89 18.82 -13.29
C PRO A 127 -4.20 18.84 -11.77
N ALA A 128 -4.69 17.72 -11.23
CA ALA A 128 -4.95 17.52 -9.81
C ALA A 128 -3.66 17.43 -8.97
N SER A 129 -2.58 16.93 -9.56
CA SER A 129 -1.26 16.88 -8.94
C SER A 129 -0.69 18.25 -8.57
N ARG A 130 -1.24 19.33 -9.13
CA ARG A 130 -0.84 20.73 -8.89
C ARG A 130 -1.99 21.62 -8.43
N ALA A 131 -3.08 21.01 -7.98
CA ALA A 131 -4.26 21.72 -7.52
C ALA A 131 -4.20 21.98 -6.01
N ASN A 132 -4.92 23.02 -5.59
CA ASN A 132 -5.27 23.22 -4.19
C ASN A 132 -6.45 22.32 -3.84
N GLY A 133 -6.55 21.90 -2.59
CA GLY A 133 -7.69 21.09 -2.18
C GLY A 133 -8.07 21.26 -0.71
N GLY A 134 -9.09 20.50 -0.33
CA GLY A 134 -9.72 20.55 0.98
C GLY A 134 -10.81 21.62 1.08
N PRO A 135 -11.39 21.80 2.28
CA PRO A 135 -11.04 21.08 3.50
C PRO A 135 -11.53 19.62 3.49
N ALA A 136 -10.75 18.73 4.09
CA ALA A 136 -11.14 17.35 4.38
C ALA A 136 -10.95 17.07 5.87
N THR A 137 -11.84 16.26 6.45
CA THR A 137 -11.79 15.88 7.86
C THR A 137 -11.22 14.47 8.03
N CYS A 138 -10.24 14.35 8.91
CA CYS A 138 -9.58 13.09 9.25
C CYS A 138 -9.55 12.93 10.77
N GLY A 139 -10.56 12.28 11.34
CA GLY A 139 -10.76 12.26 12.80
C GLY A 139 -10.93 13.68 13.34
N GLY A 140 -10.12 14.06 14.33
CA GLY A 140 -10.11 15.42 14.90
C GLY A 140 -9.40 16.48 14.04
N TYR A 141 -8.77 16.07 12.93
CA TYR A 141 -7.94 16.95 12.11
C TYR A 141 -8.69 17.49 10.89
N THR A 142 -8.41 18.73 10.52
CA THR A 142 -8.80 19.33 9.23
C THR A 142 -7.57 19.46 8.35
N VAL A 143 -7.68 19.00 7.10
CA VAL A 143 -6.59 18.99 6.12
C VAL A 143 -6.99 19.83 4.90
N THR A 144 -6.11 20.75 4.52
CA THR A 144 -6.13 21.42 3.20
C THR A 144 -4.78 21.27 2.54
N SER A 145 -4.68 21.58 1.25
CA SER A 145 -3.39 21.61 0.56
C SER A 145 -3.27 22.74 -0.45
N GLY A 146 -2.04 23.22 -0.65
CA GLY A 146 -1.69 24.13 -1.72
C GLY A 146 -0.44 23.69 -2.47
N TRP A 147 -0.42 23.86 -3.79
CA TRP A 147 0.74 23.57 -4.62
C TRP A 147 1.48 24.85 -5.00
N SER A 148 2.82 24.78 -5.06
CA SER A 148 3.67 25.86 -5.55
C SER A 148 4.70 25.34 -6.54
N GLY A 149 4.80 26.04 -7.67
CA GLY A 149 5.82 25.85 -8.71
C GLY A 149 6.92 26.90 -8.68
N GLN A 150 7.06 27.67 -7.58
CA GLN A 150 7.94 28.84 -7.52
C GLN A 150 9.42 28.57 -7.79
N PHE A 151 9.86 27.31 -7.67
CA PHE A 151 11.25 26.88 -7.91
C PHE A 151 11.50 26.35 -9.33
N GLY A 152 10.58 26.63 -10.26
CA GLY A 152 10.70 26.25 -11.67
C GLY A 152 10.14 24.86 -11.99
N GLU A 153 10.18 24.52 -13.29
CA GLU A 153 9.61 23.28 -13.81
C GLU A 153 10.25 22.03 -13.17
N GLY A 154 9.41 21.08 -12.77
CA GLY A 154 9.87 19.84 -12.12
C GLY A 154 10.34 19.99 -10.67
N ASN A 155 10.30 21.20 -10.10
CA ASN A 155 10.65 21.47 -8.70
C ASN A 155 9.45 21.97 -7.88
N GLY A 156 8.24 21.59 -8.30
CA GLY A 156 7.02 21.87 -7.56
C GLY A 156 6.93 21.09 -6.26
N PHE A 157 6.13 21.61 -5.32
CA PHE A 157 5.84 20.95 -4.07
C PHE A 157 4.41 21.25 -3.62
N THR A 158 3.83 20.32 -2.87
CA THR A 158 2.55 20.49 -2.20
C THR A 158 2.78 20.66 -0.71
N THR A 159 2.22 21.71 -0.14
CA THR A 159 2.14 21.91 1.31
C THR A 159 0.76 21.51 1.79
N LEU A 160 0.69 20.60 2.75
CA LEU A 160 -0.52 20.30 3.51
C LEU A 160 -0.63 21.29 4.68
N SER A 161 -1.84 21.69 5.04
CA SER A 161 -2.13 22.31 6.33
C SER A 161 -2.93 21.32 7.15
N VAL A 162 -2.37 20.80 8.24
CA VAL A 162 -3.04 19.83 9.12
C VAL A 162 -3.32 20.52 10.44
N VAL A 163 -4.60 20.81 10.69
CA VAL A 163 -5.09 21.52 11.87
C VAL A 163 -5.73 20.53 12.83
N ASP A 164 -5.34 20.54 14.09
CA ASP A 164 -6.14 19.99 15.18
C ASP A 164 -6.96 21.12 15.82
N ASN A 165 -8.28 21.07 15.63
CA ASN A 165 -9.18 22.09 16.18
C ASN A 165 -9.32 21.97 17.71
N GLY A 166 -9.08 20.79 18.29
CA GLY A 166 -9.19 20.57 19.73
C GLY A 166 -8.01 21.17 20.49
N SER A 167 -6.78 20.88 20.05
CA SER A 167 -5.57 21.45 20.65
C SER A 167 -5.20 22.84 20.11
N ARG A 168 -5.92 23.34 19.10
CA ARG A 168 -5.63 24.60 18.38
C ARG A 168 -4.19 24.63 17.87
N GLN A 169 -3.76 23.55 17.23
CA GLN A 169 -2.42 23.41 16.66
C GLN A 169 -2.46 23.15 15.16
N ILE A 170 -1.40 23.53 14.46
CA ILE A 170 -1.23 23.33 13.03
C ILE A 170 0.20 22.92 12.69
N ILE A 171 0.35 22.03 11.70
CA ILE A 171 1.61 21.76 11.02
C ILE A 171 1.47 22.01 9.51
N TRP A 172 2.60 22.29 8.86
CA TRP A 172 2.68 22.50 7.41
C TRP A 172 3.64 21.52 6.70
N PRO A 173 3.25 20.23 6.57
CA PRO A 173 4.05 19.26 5.84
C PRO A 173 4.21 19.64 4.38
N ALA A 174 5.44 19.61 3.86
CA ALA A 174 5.72 19.90 2.46
C ALA A 174 6.37 18.71 1.78
N TYR A 175 5.83 18.33 0.62
CA TYR A 175 6.32 17.22 -0.19
C TYR A 175 6.56 17.69 -1.61
N THR A 176 7.77 17.43 -2.11
CA THR A 176 8.11 17.72 -3.51
C THR A 176 7.37 16.77 -4.46
N ASP A 177 7.12 17.20 -5.68
CA ASP A 177 6.51 16.33 -6.70
C ASP A 177 7.37 15.09 -6.97
N LYS A 178 8.70 15.20 -6.80
CA LYS A 178 9.65 14.07 -6.88
C LYS A 178 9.45 13.04 -5.78
N GLN A 179 9.19 13.47 -4.54
CA GLN A 179 8.91 12.55 -3.42
C GLN A 179 7.59 11.80 -3.62
N LEU A 180 6.62 12.44 -4.28
CA LEU A 180 5.27 11.90 -4.47
C LEU A 180 5.11 11.10 -5.77
N ALA A 181 6.14 11.05 -6.61
CA ALA A 181 6.07 10.39 -7.91
C ALA A 181 5.85 8.88 -7.76
N GLY A 182 5.06 8.29 -8.66
CA GLY A 182 4.87 6.84 -8.73
C GLY A 182 4.03 6.22 -7.61
N GLY A 183 3.37 7.02 -6.75
CA GLY A 183 2.48 6.49 -5.71
C GLY A 183 3.20 5.74 -4.58
N VAL A 184 4.52 5.91 -4.49
CA VAL A 184 5.33 5.27 -3.46
C VAL A 184 5.12 5.96 -2.11
N VAL A 185 5.36 5.20 -1.04
CA VAL A 185 5.38 5.76 0.30
C VAL A 185 6.66 6.58 0.47
N VAL A 186 6.50 7.84 0.86
CA VAL A 186 7.62 8.73 1.18
C VAL A 186 8.34 8.19 2.41
N LYS A 187 9.65 7.96 2.29
CA LYS A 187 10.52 7.54 3.39
C LYS A 187 11.78 8.42 3.47
N PRO A 188 12.29 8.70 4.70
CA PRO A 188 11.64 8.41 5.98
C PRO A 188 10.34 9.22 6.17
N ASP A 189 9.52 8.81 7.13
CA ASP A 189 8.36 9.60 7.53
C ASP A 189 8.86 10.99 8.00
N GLN A 190 8.07 12.04 7.76
CA GLN A 190 8.50 13.42 8.03
C GLN A 190 7.82 13.97 9.28
N SER A 191 8.62 14.67 10.09
CA SER A 191 8.22 15.26 11.37
C SER A 191 8.27 16.78 11.31
N TYR A 192 7.27 17.41 11.93
CA TYR A 192 7.09 18.86 11.94
C TYR A 192 6.67 19.34 13.32
N ALA A 193 7.22 20.49 13.72
CA ALA A 193 6.85 21.14 14.96
C ALA A 193 5.46 21.80 14.80
N PRO A 194 4.48 21.48 15.67
CA PRO A 194 3.18 22.16 15.65
C PRO A 194 3.33 23.61 16.12
N ALA A 195 2.63 24.51 15.43
CA ALA A 195 2.43 25.89 15.85
C ALA A 195 1.04 26.04 16.49
N ALA A 196 0.92 26.94 17.47
CA ALA A 196 -0.38 27.30 18.03
C ALA A 196 -1.16 28.20 17.08
N LEU A 197 -2.46 27.97 16.96
CA LEU A 197 -3.39 28.87 16.30
C LEU A 197 -3.82 29.98 17.28
N PRO A 198 -3.98 31.24 16.81
CA PRO A 198 -4.52 32.33 17.61
C PRO A 198 -5.91 32.00 18.13
#